data_AF-A0A836H131-F1
#
_entry.id   AF-A0A836H131-F1
#
_cell.length_a   1.000
_cell.length_b   1.000
_cell.length_c   1.000
_cell.angle_alpha   90.00
_cell.angle_beta   90.00
_cell.angle_gamma   90.00
#
_symmetry.space_group_name_H-M   'P 1'
#
loop_
_entity.id
_entity.type
_entity.pdbx_description
1 polymer ?
#
loop_
_entity_poly.entity_id
_entity_poly.type
_entity_poly.pdbx_seq_one_letter_code
_entity_poly.pdbx_strand_id
1 'polypeptide(L)'
;MSRVLTVLLTYDDPECGGAADALVEHLERDAAAVEGHCQLSVKPIQVLQSGSHRDALYGSLQDLFQMKPQDIFVITFLKGSQPEEYRKVTELCNSVRPTAVQCQVLTHLANYNDVGLIIRNLVRLVLDEMTKEEVNRSNAEPSK
;
A
#
# COMPACT_ATOMS: atom_id res chain seq x y z
N MET A 1 -2.49 -1.88 -22.55
CA MET A 1 -1.60 -2.24 -21.42
C MET A 1 -2.49 -2.49 -20.23
N SER A 2 -2.35 -3.61 -19.54
CA SER A 2 -3.05 -3.86 -18.28
C SER A 2 -2.57 -2.85 -17.25
N ARG A 3 -3.50 -2.28 -16.48
CA ARG A 3 -3.21 -1.41 -15.33
C ARG A 3 -2.41 -2.20 -14.30
N VAL A 4 -1.41 -1.58 -13.67
CA VAL A 4 -0.63 -2.22 -12.59
C VAL A 4 -0.88 -1.46 -11.30
N LEU A 5 -1.29 -2.18 -10.25
CA LEU A 5 -1.40 -1.68 -8.89
C LEU A 5 -0.24 -2.24 -8.07
N THR A 6 0.58 -1.36 -7.52
CA THR A 6 1.72 -1.74 -6.68
C THR A 6 1.39 -1.48 -5.21
N VAL A 7 1.38 -2.52 -4.38
CA VAL A 7 1.21 -2.41 -2.93
C VAL A 7 2.58 -2.35 -2.27
N LEU A 8 2.92 -1.24 -1.61
CA LEU A 8 4.09 -1.10 -0.76
C LEU A 8 3.69 -1.38 0.69
N LEU A 9 4.24 -2.44 1.30
CA LEU A 9 3.87 -2.89 2.64
C LEU A 9 5.06 -2.77 3.59
N THR A 10 5.06 -1.80 4.51
CA THR A 10 6.14 -1.69 5.52
C THR A 10 5.74 -2.25 6.88
N TYR A 11 6.70 -2.83 7.59
CA TYR A 11 6.55 -3.36 8.96
C TYR A 11 7.89 -3.31 9.71
N ASP A 12 7.88 -3.08 11.03
CA ASP A 12 9.07 -2.87 11.87
C ASP A 12 9.29 -3.93 12.96
N ASP A 13 8.40 -4.90 13.09
CA ASP A 13 8.53 -5.96 14.10
C ASP A 13 8.04 -7.35 13.61
N PRO A 14 8.45 -8.45 14.27
CA PRO A 14 8.10 -9.81 13.85
C PRO A 14 6.60 -10.13 13.84
N GLU A 15 5.82 -9.59 14.79
CA GLU A 15 4.36 -9.78 14.84
C GLU A 15 3.70 -9.06 13.65
N CYS A 16 4.13 -7.82 13.37
CA CYS A 16 3.73 -7.11 12.16
C CYS A 16 4.20 -7.83 10.89
N GLY A 17 5.35 -8.51 10.92
CA GLY A 17 5.85 -9.35 9.83
C GLY A 17 4.91 -10.51 9.52
N GLY A 18 4.45 -11.25 10.53
CA GLY A 18 3.47 -12.33 10.33
C GLY A 18 2.14 -11.84 9.76
N ALA A 19 1.67 -10.66 10.18
CA ALA A 19 0.49 -10.03 9.59
C ALA A 19 0.74 -9.57 8.14
N ALA A 20 1.95 -9.09 7.84
CA ALA A 20 2.33 -8.66 6.50
C ALA A 20 2.40 -9.85 5.54
N ASP A 21 3.02 -10.95 5.95
CA ASP A 21 3.11 -12.19 5.17
C ASP A 21 1.70 -12.74 4.87
N ALA A 22 0.83 -12.81 5.88
CA ALA A 22 -0.55 -13.24 5.69
C ALA A 22 -1.33 -12.31 4.72
N LEU A 23 -1.11 -11.00 4.80
CA LEU A 23 -1.71 -10.06 3.85
C LEU A 23 -1.22 -10.29 2.43
N VAL A 24 0.09 -10.51 2.23
CA VAL A 24 0.68 -10.84 0.92
C VAL A 24 0.04 -12.10 0.35
N GLU A 25 0.00 -13.19 1.12
CA GLU A 25 -0.59 -14.47 0.69
C GLU A 25 -2.05 -14.31 0.26
N HIS A 26 -2.85 -13.59 1.07
CA HIS A 26 -4.26 -13.36 0.74
C HIS A 26 -4.43 -12.49 -0.51
N LEU A 27 -3.62 -11.44 -0.66
CA LEU A 27 -3.64 -10.57 -1.81
C LEU A 27 -3.28 -11.32 -3.10
N GLU A 28 -2.18 -12.07 -3.11
CA GLU A 28 -1.74 -12.82 -4.28
C GLU A 28 -2.77 -13.88 -4.70
N ARG A 29 -3.33 -14.60 -3.72
CA ARG A 29 -4.34 -15.63 -3.98
C ARG A 29 -5.63 -15.02 -4.53
N ASP A 30 -6.15 -13.97 -3.91
CA ASP A 30 -7.46 -13.43 -4.25
C ASP A 30 -7.40 -12.50 -5.48
N ALA A 31 -6.25 -11.87 -5.74
CA ALA A 31 -6.02 -11.03 -6.93
C ALA A 31 -5.94 -11.84 -8.23
N ALA A 32 -5.62 -13.14 -8.17
CA ALA A 32 -5.63 -14.02 -9.34
C ALA A 32 -6.99 -14.03 -10.06
N ALA A 33 -8.09 -13.80 -9.32
CA ALA A 33 -9.43 -13.73 -9.91
C ALA A 33 -9.68 -12.45 -10.74
N VAL A 34 -8.87 -11.40 -10.54
CA VAL A 34 -9.02 -10.08 -11.15
C VAL A 34 -7.82 -9.64 -11.99
N GLU A 35 -6.83 -10.53 -12.17
CA GLU A 35 -5.58 -10.27 -12.92
C GLU A 35 -5.84 -9.82 -14.37
N GLY A 36 -6.95 -10.27 -14.97
CA GLY A 36 -7.38 -9.84 -16.31
C GLY A 36 -7.73 -8.35 -16.41
N HIS A 37 -8.01 -7.66 -15.30
CA HIS A 37 -8.34 -6.24 -15.24
C HIS A 37 -7.16 -5.38 -14.78
N CYS A 38 -6.44 -5.84 -13.74
CA CYS A 38 -5.31 -5.15 -13.15
C CYS A 38 -4.29 -6.16 -12.65
N GLN A 39 -3.02 -5.95 -12.96
CA GLN A 39 -1.93 -6.76 -12.41
C GLN A 39 -1.56 -6.22 -11.01
N LEU A 40 -1.46 -7.12 -10.03
CA LEU A 40 -1.00 -6.78 -8.69
C LEU A 40 0.51 -7.00 -8.57
N SER A 41 1.20 -6.06 -7.93
CA SER A 41 2.57 -6.24 -7.45
C SER A 41 2.64 -5.89 -5.97
N VAL A 42 2.91 -6.85 -5.09
CA VAL A 42 3.06 -6.59 -3.66
C VAL A 42 4.55 -6.57 -3.30
N LYS A 43 4.98 -5.55 -2.55
CA LYS A 43 6.37 -5.35 -2.13
C LYS A 43 6.43 -5.16 -0.62
N PRO A 44 6.65 -6.25 0.15
CA PRO A 44 6.95 -6.15 1.58
C PRO A 44 8.33 -5.51 1.81
N ILE A 45 8.41 -4.62 2.77
CA ILE A 45 9.59 -3.83 3.12
C ILE A 45 9.75 -3.90 4.65
N GLN A 46 10.67 -4.74 5.09
CA GLN A 46 11.04 -4.81 6.50
C GLN A 46 11.84 -3.57 6.90
N VAL A 47 11.37 -2.85 7.92
CA VAL A 47 12.08 -1.75 8.56
C VAL A 47 12.88 -2.32 9.72
N LEU A 48 14.21 -2.25 9.63
CA LEU A 48 15.10 -2.73 10.69
C LEU A 48 14.97 -1.87 11.96
N GLN A 49 15.38 -2.41 13.11
CA GLN A 49 15.35 -1.68 14.38
C GLN A 49 16.07 -0.34 14.26
N SER A 50 15.40 0.75 14.67
CA SER A 50 15.85 2.15 14.54
C SER A 50 15.76 2.75 13.13
N GLY A 51 15.24 2.01 12.15
CA GLY A 51 14.91 2.54 10.82
C GLY A 51 13.61 3.33 10.81
N SER A 52 13.40 4.12 9.75
CA SER A 52 12.16 4.86 9.51
C SER A 52 11.37 4.23 8.37
N HIS A 53 10.08 3.99 8.58
CA HIS A 53 9.12 3.60 7.55
C HIS A 53 9.06 4.64 6.44
N ARG A 54 9.08 5.93 6.81
CA ARG A 54 9.09 7.02 5.83
C ARG A 54 10.29 6.93 4.90
N ASP A 55 11.49 6.72 5.44
CA ASP A 55 12.71 6.68 4.62
C ASP A 55 12.75 5.44 3.71
N ALA A 56 12.31 4.28 4.23
CA ALA A 56 12.18 3.04 3.46
C ALA A 56 11.14 3.17 2.33
N LEU A 57 10.00 3.81 2.61
CA LEU A 57 8.97 4.13 1.61
C LEU A 57 9.47 5.13 0.58
N TYR A 58 10.19 6.16 1.00
CA TYR A 58 10.68 7.20 0.11
C TYR A 58 11.59 6.63 -0.98
N GLY A 59 12.55 5.77 -0.60
CA GLY A 59 13.40 5.08 -1.58
C GLY A 59 12.59 4.25 -2.57
N SER A 60 11.64 3.45 -2.06
CA SER A 60 10.79 2.60 -2.91
C SER A 60 9.88 3.40 -3.84
N LEU A 61 9.31 4.51 -3.37
CA LEU A 61 8.47 5.41 -4.17
C LEU A 61 9.30 6.10 -5.26
N GLN A 62 10.52 6.55 -4.95
CA GLN A 62 11.43 7.15 -5.94
C GLN A 62 11.73 6.19 -7.09
N ASP A 63 11.99 4.91 -6.79
CA ASP A 63 12.25 3.89 -7.81
C ASP A 63 11.02 3.65 -8.69
N LEU A 64 9.82 3.60 -8.08
CA LEU A 64 8.58 3.37 -8.82
C LEU A 64 8.22 4.54 -9.74
N PHE A 65 8.40 5.80 -9.30
CA PHE A 65 8.10 6.96 -10.15
C PHE A 65 9.00 7.07 -11.38
N GLN A 66 10.22 6.53 -11.33
CA GLN A 66 11.12 6.50 -12.49
C GLN A 66 10.68 5.51 -13.57
N MET A 67 9.90 4.48 -13.22
CA MET A 67 9.58 3.39 -14.15
C MET A 67 8.31 3.60 -14.98
N LYS A 68 7.31 4.35 -14.48
CA LYS A 68 6.08 4.85 -15.15
C LYS A 68 5.05 5.31 -14.09
N PRO A 69 3.99 6.05 -14.46
CA PRO A 69 2.86 6.24 -13.55
C PRO A 69 2.21 4.87 -13.26
N GLN A 70 2.33 4.42 -12.02
CA GLN A 70 1.64 3.26 -11.46
C GLN A 70 0.69 3.75 -10.37
N ASP A 71 -0.41 3.04 -10.18
CA ASP A 71 -1.20 3.24 -8.97
C ASP A 71 -0.49 2.53 -7.83
N ILE A 72 -0.28 3.24 -6.73
CA ILE A 72 0.49 2.77 -5.59
C ILE A 72 -0.43 2.75 -4.39
N PHE A 73 -0.41 1.64 -3.68
CA PHE A 73 -1.12 1.45 -2.43
C PHE A 73 -0.11 1.24 -1.31
N VAL A 74 0.03 2.19 -0.41
CA VAL A 74 0.93 2.10 0.75
C VAL A 74 0.16 1.54 1.93
N ILE A 75 0.62 0.44 2.50
CA ILE A 75 0.14 -0.13 3.75
C ILE A 75 1.32 -0.12 4.73
N THR A 76 1.13 0.43 5.92
CA THR A 76 2.19 0.53 6.92
C THR A 76 1.70 -0.02 8.24
N PHE A 77 2.41 -1.01 8.75
CA PHE A 77 2.19 -1.64 10.04
C PHE A 77 3.22 -1.09 11.02
N LEU A 78 2.79 -0.22 11.93
CA LEU A 78 3.64 0.37 12.96
C LEU A 78 3.51 -0.41 14.26
N LYS A 79 4.66 -0.78 14.83
CA LYS A 79 4.73 -1.32 16.19
C LYS A 79 4.24 -0.28 17.21
N GLY A 80 3.14 -0.58 17.89
CA GLY A 80 2.61 0.26 18.97
C GLY A 80 2.21 1.68 18.51
N SER A 81 2.33 2.64 19.43
CA SER A 81 1.96 4.04 19.16
C SER A 81 3.19 4.82 18.69
N GLN A 82 3.25 5.10 17.39
CA GLN A 82 4.33 5.90 16.79
C GLN A 82 3.72 7.09 16.05
N PRO A 83 3.21 8.12 16.76
CA PRO A 83 2.47 9.23 16.14
C PRO A 83 3.35 10.08 15.21
N GLU A 84 4.63 10.23 15.53
CA GLU A 84 5.57 10.92 14.65
C GLU A 84 5.78 10.17 13.33
N GLU A 85 5.92 8.84 13.41
CA GLU A 85 6.13 8.02 12.23
C GLU A 85 4.87 7.94 11.37
N TYR A 86 3.70 7.77 12.00
CA TYR A 86 2.39 7.87 11.36
C TYR A 86 2.28 9.18 10.55
N ARG A 87 2.64 10.30 11.18
CA ARG A 87 2.58 11.63 10.55
C ARG A 87 3.53 11.71 9.37
N LYS A 88 4.79 11.28 9.52
CA LYS A 88 5.79 11.30 8.44
C LYS A 88 5.36 10.46 7.23
N VAL A 89 4.83 9.26 7.46
CA VAL A 89 4.34 8.37 6.39
C VAL A 89 3.15 8.99 5.67
N THR A 90 2.20 9.56 6.42
CA THR A 90 1.02 10.22 5.86
C THR A 90 1.40 11.46 5.05
N GLU A 91 2.30 12.31 5.58
CA GLU A 91 2.83 13.49 4.88
C GLU A 91 3.55 13.10 3.59
N LEU A 92 4.36 12.03 3.62
CA LEU A 92 5.03 11.50 2.43
C LEU A 92 4.00 11.09 1.37
N CYS A 93 2.99 10.30 1.73
CA CYS A 93 2.00 9.83 0.77
C CYS A 93 1.15 10.97 0.19
N ASN A 94 0.79 11.96 1.02
CA ASN A 94 0.04 13.14 0.58
C ASN A 94 0.86 14.12 -0.28
N SER A 95 2.20 14.10 -0.17
CA SER A 95 3.07 14.93 -1.00
C SER A 95 3.14 14.45 -2.46
N VAL A 96 2.76 13.19 -2.70
CA VAL A 96 2.65 12.62 -4.03
C VAL A 96 1.27 12.95 -4.61
N ARG A 97 1.18 13.16 -5.93
CA ARG A 97 -0.08 13.49 -6.62
C ARG A 97 -1.23 12.58 -6.14
N PRO A 98 -2.38 13.17 -5.76
CA PRO A 98 -3.43 12.51 -4.97
C PRO A 98 -4.13 11.32 -5.65
N THR A 99 -3.91 11.11 -6.94
CA THR A 99 -4.47 9.97 -7.68
C THR A 99 -3.52 8.77 -7.79
N ALA A 100 -2.23 8.93 -7.47
CA ALA A 100 -1.23 7.88 -7.67
C ALA A 100 -0.91 7.08 -6.39
N VAL A 101 -1.19 7.63 -5.20
CA VAL A 101 -0.86 6.98 -3.93
C VAL A 101 -2.06 6.98 -3.00
N GLN A 102 -2.55 5.79 -2.64
CA GLN A 102 -3.44 5.60 -1.51
C GLN A 102 -2.63 5.09 -0.32
N CYS A 103 -2.94 5.53 0.89
CA CYS A 103 -2.16 5.20 2.08
C CYS A 103 -3.06 4.71 3.21
N GLN A 104 -2.67 3.60 3.84
CA GLN A 104 -3.27 3.04 5.04
C GLN A 104 -2.16 2.79 6.07
N VAL A 105 -2.26 3.46 7.22
CA VAL A 105 -1.30 3.29 8.32
C VAL A 105 -2.04 2.68 9.51
N LEU A 106 -1.64 1.47 9.88
CA LEU A 106 -2.18 0.73 11.02
C LEU A 106 -1.15 0.74 12.14
N THR A 107 -1.62 1.11 13.32
CA THR A 107 -0.84 1.11 14.57
C THR A 107 -1.41 0.05 15.50
N HIS A 108 -0.60 -0.42 16.45
CA HIS A 108 -1.05 -1.33 17.51
C HIS A 108 -1.63 -2.66 17.02
N LEU A 109 -1.03 -3.27 15.99
CA LEU A 109 -1.53 -4.55 15.44
C LEU A 109 -1.69 -5.64 16.51
N ALA A 110 -0.73 -5.74 17.42
CA ALA A 110 -0.76 -6.68 18.55
C ALA A 110 -1.95 -6.49 19.52
N ASN A 111 -2.57 -5.31 19.53
CA ASN A 111 -3.70 -5.01 20.42
C ASN A 111 -5.07 -5.29 19.79
N TYR A 112 -5.14 -5.64 18.50
CA TYR A 112 -6.42 -6.00 17.91
C TYR A 112 -6.80 -7.43 18.26
N ASN A 113 -8.01 -7.58 18.77
CA ASN A 113 -8.59 -8.88 19.08
C ASN A 113 -8.79 -9.76 17.84
N ASP A 114 -8.83 -9.18 16.63
CA ASP A 114 -9.03 -9.91 15.37
C ASP A 114 -8.21 -9.30 14.22
N VAL A 115 -6.90 -9.59 14.22
CA VAL A 115 -5.97 -9.23 13.13
C VAL A 115 -6.43 -9.84 11.79
N GLY A 116 -7.07 -11.01 11.82
CA GLY A 116 -7.60 -11.67 10.62
C GLY A 116 -8.68 -10.87 9.91
N LEU A 117 -9.58 -10.22 10.67
CA LEU A 117 -10.58 -9.32 10.10
C LEU A 117 -9.95 -8.09 9.44
N ILE A 118 -8.90 -7.52 10.07
CA ILE A 118 -8.18 -6.37 9.50
C ILE A 118 -7.53 -6.75 8.18
N ILE A 119 -6.82 -7.88 8.14
CA ILE A 119 -6.20 -8.38 6.91
C ILE A 119 -7.26 -8.57 5.82
N ARG A 120 -8.40 -9.21 6.13
CA ARG A 120 -9.50 -9.37 5.17
C ARG A 120 -10.04 -8.05 4.64
N ASN A 121 -10.14 -7.03 5.49
CA ASN A 121 -10.61 -5.71 5.08
C ASN A 121 -9.58 -5.00 4.19
N LEU A 122 -8.28 -5.12 4.49
CA LEU A 122 -7.22 -4.60 3.63
C LEU A 122 -7.21 -5.28 2.26
N VAL A 123 -7.36 -6.61 2.22
CA VAL A 123 -7.46 -7.39 0.98
C VAL A 123 -8.63 -6.87 0.13
N ARG A 124 -9.82 -6.75 0.72
CA ARG A 124 -11.01 -6.21 0.03
C ARG A 124 -10.74 -4.82 -0.54
N LEU A 125 -10.12 -3.95 0.25
CA LEU A 125 -9.84 -2.58 -0.16
C LEU A 125 -8.87 -2.54 -1.37
N VAL A 126 -7.83 -3.36 -1.37
CA VAL A 126 -6.91 -3.48 -2.52
C VAL A 126 -7.61 -4.07 -3.75
N LEU A 127 -8.41 -5.12 -3.59
CA LEU A 127 -9.16 -5.73 -4.70
C LEU A 127 -10.22 -4.78 -5.29
N ASP A 128 -10.89 -3.99 -4.45
CA ASP A 128 -11.81 -2.94 -4.90
C ASP A 128 -11.05 -1.90 -5.73
N GLU A 129 -9.82 -1.55 -5.34
CA GLU A 129 -8.98 -0.63 -6.11
C GLU A 129 -8.54 -1.25 -7.45
N MET A 130 -8.20 -2.54 -7.48
CA MET A 130 -7.86 -3.26 -8.72
C MET A 130 -9.02 -3.35 -9.72
N THR A 131 -10.26 -3.40 -9.22
CA THR A 131 -11.46 -3.54 -10.06
C THR A 131 -12.08 -2.21 -10.47
N LYS A 132 -11.65 -1.09 -9.88
CA LYS A 132 -12.06 0.25 -10.35
C LYS A 132 -11.64 0.45 -11.81
N GLU A 133 -12.62 0.74 -12.65
CA GLU A 133 -12.39 1.19 -14.01
C GLU A 133 -11.69 2.56 -14.02
N GLU A 134 -10.84 2.84 -15.01
CA GLU A 134 -10.14 4.13 -15.19
C GLU A 134 -11.12 5.25 -15.60
N VAL A 135 -12.15 5.53 -14.81
CA VAL A 135 -13.21 6.50 -15.16
C VAL A 135 -12.72 7.96 -15.21
N ASN A 136 -11.46 8.25 -14.84
CA ASN A 136 -10.96 9.63 -14.75
C ASN A 136 -9.80 10.01 -15.68
N ARG A 137 -9.45 9.21 -16.69
CA ARG A 137 -8.38 9.61 -17.64
C ARG A 137 -8.80 10.52 -18.79
N SER A 138 -10.11 10.75 -19.00
CA SER A 138 -10.61 11.47 -20.19
C SER A 138 -11.11 12.90 -19.96
N ASN A 139 -11.09 13.45 -18.75
CA ASN A 139 -11.67 14.79 -18.48
C ASN A 139 -10.66 15.92 -18.23
N ALA A 140 -9.41 15.74 -18.67
CA ALA A 140 -8.39 16.80 -18.66
C ALA A 140 -7.87 17.10 -20.09
N GLU A 141 -8.78 17.22 -21.06
CA GLU A 141 -8.47 18.03 -22.25
C GLU A 141 -8.71 19.50 -21.90
N PRO A 142 -7.70 20.39 -21.95
CA PRO A 142 -7.98 21.81 -22.04
C PRO A 142 -8.60 22.05 -23.42
N SER A 143 -9.91 22.29 -23.45
CA SER A 143 -10.56 22.84 -24.64
C SER A 143 -9.97 24.22 -24.92
N LYS A 144 -9.22 24.31 -26.03
CA LYS A 144 -8.81 25.47 -26.84
C LYS A 144 -8.48 26.79 -26.12
#